data_AF-A0AAN6G3F2-F1
#
_entry.id   AF-A0AAN6G3F2-F1
#
_cell.length_a   1.000
_cell.length_b   1.000
_cell.length_c   1.000
_cell.angle_alpha   90.00
_cell.angle_beta   90.00
_cell.angle_gamma   90.00
#
_symmetry.space_group_name_H-M   'P 1'
#
loop_
_entity.id
_entity.type
_entity.pdbx_description
1 polymer ?
#
loop_
_entity_poly.entity_id
_entity_poly.type
_entity_poly.pdbx_seq_one_letter_code
_entity_poly.pdbx_strand_id
1 'polypeptide(L)'
;MPSAETAEPSQQDQTNEAKVTPKISTRLSTTSSGPNHVKAEVELLGPCSASKAQRTAYRRIVSIYERALAVAPYNYALWRDYLVVRSADVLCQPRGGTTSTRKRMLQASLQNLDVGPTLLDRETGEAEEHEWEAKEALDGRHGFEEWRSLAATFERAIRCLPKMPRFWLLYVSIFFHPKCPQELSGRHAKLTSDCALRASSLLLANQSTSPAWKPSGSMHRKINDPPMACAATLAASPLALS
;
A
#
# COMPACT_ATOMS: atom_id res chain seq x y z
N MET A 1 30.08 55.70 74.98
CA MET A 1 29.06 55.55 76.04
C MET A 1 27.85 56.35 75.59
N PRO A 2 26.63 55.80 75.43
CA PRO A 2 26.10 54.44 75.76
C PRO A 2 25.73 53.61 74.49
N SER A 3 25.93 52.28 74.48
CA SER A 3 24.98 51.18 74.77
C SER A 3 24.14 50.76 73.53
N ALA A 4 24.38 49.58 72.95
CA ALA A 4 23.63 48.30 73.14
C ALA A 4 22.20 48.40 72.53
N GLU A 5 21.63 47.49 71.75
CA GLU A 5 21.66 46.02 71.79
C GLU A 5 20.84 45.47 70.59
N THR A 6 21.34 44.42 69.94
CA THR A 6 20.67 43.21 69.39
C THR A 6 19.37 43.27 68.56
N ALA A 7 19.40 42.75 67.32
CA ALA A 7 18.73 41.50 66.89
C ALA A 7 18.69 41.32 65.34
N GLU A 8 19.22 40.19 64.86
CA GLU A 8 19.24 39.66 63.48
C GLU A 8 17.87 39.08 63.01
N PRO A 9 17.78 38.25 61.93
CA PRO A 9 18.00 38.48 60.50
C PRO A 9 16.76 38.05 59.67
N SER A 10 16.74 38.22 58.34
CA SER A 10 16.30 37.17 57.38
C SER A 10 16.06 37.65 55.94
N GLN A 11 16.57 36.83 55.01
CA GLN A 11 16.10 36.53 53.66
C GLN A 11 16.36 37.58 52.56
N GLN A 12 17.48 37.42 51.86
CA GLN A 12 17.65 36.60 50.64
C GLN A 12 17.02 37.22 49.39
N ASP A 13 17.88 37.95 48.73
CA ASP A 13 17.92 38.25 47.31
C ASP A 13 17.95 36.95 46.48
N GLN A 14 17.08 36.82 45.49
CA GLN A 14 17.29 35.95 44.34
C GLN A 14 16.35 36.34 43.18
N THR A 15 16.94 37.08 42.27
CA THR A 15 16.55 37.30 40.88
C THR A 15 16.26 35.98 40.16
N ASN A 16 15.01 35.79 39.72
CA ASN A 16 14.65 34.70 38.80
C ASN A 16 14.51 35.27 37.39
N GLU A 17 15.54 34.98 36.58
CA GLU A 17 15.54 35.13 35.13
C GLU A 17 14.43 34.24 34.52
N ALA A 18 13.33 34.86 34.10
CA ALA A 18 12.30 34.19 33.34
C ALA A 18 12.79 33.97 31.90
N LYS A 19 13.28 32.76 31.65
CA LYS A 19 13.56 32.18 30.33
C LYS A 19 12.28 32.16 29.49
N VAL A 20 12.07 33.18 28.67
CA VAL A 20 10.99 33.26 27.69
C VAL A 20 11.30 32.30 26.53
N THR A 21 10.71 31.11 26.56
CA THR A 21 10.57 30.27 25.38
C THR A 21 9.27 30.64 24.67
N PRO A 22 9.27 30.82 23.33
CA PRO A 22 8.03 31.07 22.61
C PRO A 22 7.19 29.78 22.62
N LYS A 23 6.10 29.82 23.39
CA LYS A 23 4.98 28.86 23.28
C LYS A 23 4.43 28.94 21.86
N ILE A 24 4.88 28.04 20.99
CA ILE A 24 4.19 27.74 19.75
C ILE A 24 2.83 27.16 20.15
N SER A 25 1.84 28.03 20.14
CA SER A 25 0.45 27.71 20.44
C SER A 25 -0.11 26.90 19.28
N THR A 26 0.10 25.58 19.32
CA THR A 26 -0.57 24.63 18.45
C THR A 26 -2.06 24.70 18.76
N ARG A 27 -2.79 25.47 17.96
CA ARG A 27 -4.25 25.60 18.01
C ARG A 27 -4.86 24.31 17.47
N LEU A 28 -4.87 23.27 18.29
CA LEU A 28 -5.71 22.09 18.10
C LEU A 28 -7.16 22.55 18.24
N SER A 29 -7.83 22.75 17.11
CA SER A 29 -9.28 22.81 17.07
C SER A 29 -9.82 21.41 17.40
N THR A 30 -9.97 21.13 18.70
CA THR A 30 -10.69 19.97 19.20
C THR A 30 -12.16 20.21 18.93
N THR A 31 -12.69 19.65 17.85
CA THR A 31 -14.14 19.53 17.65
C THR A 31 -14.67 18.65 18.77
N SER A 32 -15.48 19.24 19.65
CA SER A 32 -16.11 18.61 20.80
C SER A 32 -17.23 17.64 20.38
N SER A 33 -16.89 16.56 19.67
CA SER A 33 -17.85 15.48 19.38
C SER A 33 -17.61 14.35 20.38
N GLY A 34 -18.63 13.99 21.16
CA GLY A 34 -18.55 12.91 22.15
C GLY A 34 -18.14 11.56 21.55
N PRO A 35 -17.75 10.57 22.38
CA PRO A 35 -17.22 9.27 21.95
C PRO A 35 -18.17 8.46 21.04
N ASN A 36 -19.47 8.80 21.02
CA ASN A 36 -20.46 8.16 20.15
C ASN A 36 -20.38 8.61 18.68
N HIS A 37 -20.01 9.88 18.42
CA HIS A 37 -19.89 10.39 17.05
C HIS A 37 -18.71 9.73 16.31
N VAL A 38 -17.59 9.54 17.00
CA VAL A 38 -16.41 8.90 16.42
C VAL A 38 -16.70 7.45 16.04
N LYS A 39 -17.50 6.73 16.84
CA LYS A 39 -17.90 5.35 16.52
C LYS A 39 -18.81 5.29 15.28
N ALA A 40 -19.79 6.19 15.19
CA ALA A 40 -20.67 6.29 14.02
C ALA A 40 -19.89 6.68 12.75
N GLU A 41 -18.93 7.59 12.86
CA GLU A 41 -18.07 8.01 11.75
C GLU A 41 -17.16 6.86 11.27
N VAL A 42 -16.61 6.06 12.20
CA VAL A 42 -15.82 4.86 11.87
C VAL A 42 -16.68 3.78 11.22
N GLU A 43 -17.92 3.60 11.66
CA GLU A 43 -18.83 2.62 11.07
C GLU A 43 -19.25 3.00 9.64
N LEU A 44 -19.41 4.30 9.37
CA LEU A 44 -19.82 4.82 8.07
C LEU A 44 -18.67 4.90 7.06
N LEU A 45 -17.53 5.45 7.49
CA LEU A 45 -16.39 5.75 6.63
C LEU A 45 -15.32 4.65 6.65
N GLY A 46 -15.41 3.70 7.58
CA GLY A 46 -14.33 2.74 7.83
C GLY A 46 -13.19 3.33 8.67
N PRO A 47 -12.36 2.47 9.30
CA PRO A 47 -11.34 2.89 10.25
C PRO A 47 -10.22 3.72 9.62
N CYS A 48 -9.88 3.49 8.34
CA CYS A 48 -8.83 4.22 7.63
C CYS A 48 -9.24 5.64 7.23
N SER A 49 -10.52 5.86 6.95
CA SER A 49 -11.04 7.14 6.50
C SER A 49 -11.65 7.99 7.61
N ALA A 50 -11.94 7.42 8.79
CA ALA A 50 -12.48 8.18 9.92
C ALA A 50 -11.48 9.20 10.51
N SER A 51 -10.18 8.87 10.58
CA SER A 51 -9.18 9.78 11.15
C SER A 51 -8.69 10.83 10.14
N LYS A 52 -8.81 12.13 10.49
CA LYS A 52 -8.28 13.24 9.67
C LYS A 52 -6.77 13.12 9.41
N ALA A 53 -6.01 12.59 10.38
CA ALA A 53 -4.58 12.37 10.24
C ALA A 53 -4.28 11.31 9.18
N GLN A 54 -5.03 10.20 9.17
CA GLN A 54 -4.88 9.12 8.19
C GLN A 54 -5.26 9.59 6.79
N ARG A 55 -6.37 10.33 6.62
CA ARG A 55 -6.74 10.94 5.32
C ARG A 55 -5.62 11.82 4.76
N THR A 56 -4.95 12.59 5.62
CA THR A 56 -3.83 13.46 5.20
C THR A 56 -2.60 12.65 4.80
N ALA A 57 -2.26 11.60 5.57
CA ALA A 57 -1.17 10.69 5.23
C ALA A 57 -1.44 9.97 3.90
N TYR A 58 -2.66 9.47 3.70
CA TYR A 58 -3.08 8.81 2.48
C TYR A 58 -2.96 9.73 1.25
N ARG A 59 -3.47 10.96 1.33
CA ARG A 59 -3.32 11.96 0.25
C ARG A 59 -1.87 12.21 -0.13
N ARG A 60 -0.96 12.25 0.86
CA ARG A 60 0.49 12.39 0.60
C ARG A 60 1.04 11.17 -0.14
N ILE A 61 0.71 9.96 0.31
CA ILE A 61 1.14 8.72 -0.33
C ILE A 61 0.62 8.66 -1.78
N VAL A 62 -0.67 8.92 -2.01
CA VAL A 62 -1.27 8.97 -3.36
C VAL A 62 -0.56 10.00 -4.23
N SER A 63 -0.26 11.20 -3.71
CA SER A 63 0.45 12.24 -4.47
C SER A 63 1.87 11.85 -4.88
N ILE A 64 2.54 10.99 -4.11
CA ILE A 64 3.87 10.48 -4.44
C ILE A 64 3.76 9.47 -5.58
N TYR A 65 2.82 8.53 -5.49
CA TYR A 65 2.58 7.55 -6.54
C TYR A 65 2.12 8.18 -7.86
N GLU A 66 1.19 9.14 -7.82
CA GLU A 66 0.73 9.84 -9.03
C GLU A 66 1.87 10.58 -9.75
N ARG A 67 2.75 11.24 -9.00
CA ARG A 67 3.95 11.87 -9.58
C ARG A 67 4.92 10.84 -10.16
N ALA A 68 5.12 9.71 -9.49
CA ALA A 68 5.96 8.64 -10.00
C ALA A 68 5.37 8.02 -11.28
N LEU A 69 4.05 7.85 -11.35
CA LEU A 69 3.35 7.32 -12.53
C LEU A 69 3.38 8.29 -13.72
N ALA A 70 3.42 9.61 -13.46
CA ALA A 70 3.61 10.60 -14.51
C ALA A 70 4.98 10.45 -15.21
N VAL A 71 6.01 9.98 -14.49
CA VAL A 71 7.35 9.72 -15.05
C VAL A 71 7.44 8.33 -15.69
N ALA A 72 6.93 7.30 -15.01
CA ALA A 72 7.07 5.90 -15.42
C ALA A 72 5.71 5.18 -15.53
N PRO A 73 4.89 5.48 -16.55
CA PRO A 73 3.54 4.94 -16.67
C PRO A 73 3.49 3.45 -17.04
N TYR A 74 4.60 2.84 -17.46
CA TYR A 74 4.66 1.43 -17.87
C TYR A 74 5.29 0.52 -16.80
N ASN A 75 5.60 1.04 -15.61
CA ASN A 75 6.22 0.25 -14.55
C ASN A 75 5.16 -0.57 -13.78
N TYR A 76 5.18 -1.89 -13.97
CA TYR A 76 4.26 -2.82 -13.32
C TYR A 76 4.31 -2.77 -11.78
N ALA A 77 5.51 -2.75 -11.19
CA ALA A 77 5.66 -2.80 -9.73
C ALA A 77 5.07 -1.53 -9.09
N LEU A 78 5.31 -0.38 -9.71
CA LEU A 78 4.76 0.89 -9.27
C LEU A 78 3.23 0.90 -9.31
N TRP A 79 2.64 0.44 -10.42
CA TRP A 79 1.18 0.29 -10.53
C TRP A 79 0.60 -0.68 -9.52
N ARG A 80 1.23 -1.84 -9.32
CA ARG A 80 0.79 -2.83 -8.34
C ARG A 80 0.77 -2.23 -6.94
N ASP A 81 1.86 -1.64 -6.50
CA ASP A 81 1.96 -1.09 -5.14
C ASP A 81 0.97 0.07 -4.96
N TYR A 82 0.79 0.89 -5.99
CA TYR A 82 -0.20 1.95 -5.99
C TYR A 82 -1.64 1.43 -5.87
N LEU A 83 -2.01 0.43 -6.67
CA LEU A 83 -3.34 -0.18 -6.64
C LEU A 83 -3.61 -0.87 -5.30
N VAL A 84 -2.61 -1.53 -4.70
CA VAL A 84 -2.72 -2.16 -3.38
C VAL A 84 -2.95 -1.11 -2.28
N VAL A 85 -2.20 0.00 -2.30
CA VAL A 85 -2.41 1.08 -1.34
C VAL A 85 -3.80 1.68 -1.48
N ARG A 86 -4.28 1.85 -2.72
CA ARG A 86 -5.59 2.45 -3.01
C ARG A 86 -6.75 1.51 -2.67
N SER A 87 -6.60 0.21 -2.95
CA SER A 87 -7.61 -0.79 -2.59
C SER A 87 -7.69 -1.02 -1.09
N ALA A 88 -6.56 -0.94 -0.37
CA ALA A 88 -6.54 -1.08 1.08
C ALA A 88 -7.30 0.05 1.81
N ASP A 89 -7.41 1.24 1.23
CA ASP A 89 -8.17 2.35 1.82
C ASP A 89 -9.69 2.17 1.63
N VAL A 90 -10.12 1.63 0.48
CA VAL A 90 -11.55 1.46 0.13
C VAL A 90 -12.12 0.13 0.65
N LEU A 91 -11.39 -0.96 0.44
CA LEU A 91 -11.82 -2.33 0.81
C LEU A 91 -11.41 -2.71 2.23
N CYS A 92 -10.58 -1.88 2.88
CA CYS A 92 -9.86 -2.23 4.09
C CYS A 92 -8.94 -3.44 3.92
N GLN A 93 -8.22 -3.80 4.98
CA GLN A 93 -7.33 -4.96 4.93
C GLN A 93 -8.16 -6.25 5.04
N PRO A 94 -7.76 -7.33 4.34
CA PRO A 94 -8.36 -8.65 4.54
C PRO A 94 -8.18 -9.09 6.00
N ARG A 95 -9.04 -9.99 6.48
CA ARG A 95 -9.06 -10.46 7.87
C ARG A 95 -7.67 -10.86 8.35
N GLY A 96 -7.19 -10.23 9.42
CA GLY A 96 -5.82 -10.42 9.95
C GLY A 96 -4.70 -9.61 9.30
N GLY A 97 -5.00 -8.66 8.40
CA GLY A 97 -4.09 -7.60 7.98
C GLY A 97 -2.86 -8.01 7.14
N THR A 98 -1.78 -7.24 7.28
CA THR A 98 -0.50 -7.53 6.59
C THR A 98 0.16 -8.82 7.09
N THR A 99 -0.11 -9.21 8.35
CA THR A 99 0.43 -10.43 8.94
C THR A 99 -0.27 -11.67 8.42
N SER A 100 -1.60 -11.65 8.20
CA SER A 100 -2.30 -12.74 7.51
C SER A 100 -1.85 -12.86 6.05
N THR A 101 -1.61 -11.75 5.38
CA THR A 101 -1.06 -11.76 4.00
C THR A 101 0.34 -12.39 3.94
N ARG A 102 1.20 -12.10 4.91
CA ARG A 102 2.52 -12.75 5.02
C ARG A 102 2.40 -14.24 5.36
N LYS A 103 1.53 -14.60 6.31
CA LYS A 103 1.25 -16.00 6.65
C LYS A 103 0.76 -16.78 5.42
N ARG A 104 -0.15 -16.20 4.62
CA ARG A 104 -0.63 -16.78 3.36
C ARG A 104 0.49 -16.98 2.33
N MET A 105 1.39 -16.01 2.16
CA MET A 105 2.53 -16.18 1.24
C MET A 105 3.44 -17.33 1.69
N LEU A 106 3.71 -17.44 2.99
CA LEU A 106 4.48 -18.56 3.54
C LEU A 106 3.72 -19.88 3.38
N GLN A 107 2.42 -19.88 3.62
CA GLN A 107 1.56 -21.05 3.50
C GLN A 107 1.43 -21.55 2.05
N ALA A 108 1.27 -20.64 1.09
CA ALA A 108 1.28 -20.94 -0.34
C ALA A 108 2.64 -21.49 -0.80
N SER A 109 3.75 -21.04 -0.19
CA SER A 109 5.06 -21.63 -0.46
C SER A 109 5.17 -23.06 0.07
N LEU A 110 4.51 -23.36 1.20
CA LEU A 110 4.43 -24.70 1.80
C LEU A 110 3.45 -25.62 1.04
N GLN A 111 2.40 -25.08 0.43
CA GLN A 111 1.41 -25.82 -0.39
C GLN A 111 2.07 -26.60 -1.53
N ASN A 112 3.16 -26.09 -2.12
CA ASN A 112 3.87 -26.79 -3.19
C ASN A 112 4.66 -28.02 -2.70
N LEU A 113 4.84 -28.18 -1.38
CA LEU A 113 5.56 -29.31 -0.77
C LEU A 113 4.63 -30.35 -0.12
N ASP A 114 3.37 -30.00 0.14
CA ASP A 114 2.45 -30.82 0.90
C ASP A 114 1.42 -31.47 -0.02
N VAL A 115 1.69 -32.70 -0.46
CA VAL A 115 0.74 -33.55 -1.19
C VAL A 115 0.28 -34.66 -0.26
N GLY A 116 -0.78 -34.40 0.50
CA GLY A 116 -1.32 -35.36 1.48
C GLY A 116 -2.72 -35.01 2.00
N PRO A 117 -3.35 -35.89 2.80
CA PRO A 117 -4.71 -35.72 3.32
C PRO A 117 -4.90 -34.49 4.23
N THR A 118 -3.81 -33.91 4.76
CA THR A 118 -3.79 -32.63 5.48
C THR A 118 -4.21 -31.43 4.63
N LEU A 119 -4.26 -31.57 3.29
CA LEU A 119 -4.68 -30.51 2.38
C LEU A 119 -6.19 -30.23 2.47
N LEU A 120 -7.00 -31.27 2.72
CA LEU A 120 -8.46 -31.17 2.76
C LEU A 120 -8.99 -30.56 4.07
N ASP A 121 -8.35 -30.87 5.20
CA ASP A 121 -8.69 -30.28 6.51
C ASP A 121 -8.29 -28.80 6.61
N ARG A 122 -7.50 -28.29 5.66
CA ARG A 122 -7.00 -26.92 5.66
C ARG A 122 -7.85 -25.94 4.84
N GLU A 123 -8.53 -26.41 3.79
CA GLU A 123 -9.42 -25.58 2.96
C GLU A 123 -10.55 -24.93 3.78
N THR A 124 -11.02 -25.59 4.84
CA THR A 124 -12.08 -25.07 5.71
C THR A 124 -11.65 -23.86 6.52
N GLY A 125 -10.38 -23.80 6.96
CA GLY A 125 -9.83 -22.62 7.65
C GLY A 125 -9.39 -21.49 6.70
N GLU A 126 -8.87 -21.85 5.52
CA GLU A 126 -8.44 -20.87 4.51
C GLU A 126 -9.62 -20.10 3.88
N ALA A 127 -10.80 -20.71 3.78
CA ALA A 127 -12.01 -20.06 3.28
C ALA A 127 -12.50 -18.92 4.18
N GLU A 128 -12.41 -19.08 5.51
CA GLU A 128 -12.76 -18.03 6.49
C GLU A 128 -11.77 -16.85 6.49
N GLU A 129 -10.51 -17.08 6.12
CA GLU A 129 -9.49 -16.02 6.03
C GLU A 129 -9.56 -15.18 4.74
N HIS A 130 -10.23 -15.68 3.70
CA HIS A 130 -10.51 -14.93 2.46
C HIS A 130 -11.75 -14.04 2.56
N GLU A 131 -12.49 -14.15 3.67
CA GLU A 131 -13.62 -13.28 3.95
C GLU A 131 -13.10 -11.87 4.25
N TRP A 132 -13.53 -10.90 3.46
CA TRP A 132 -13.28 -9.49 3.76
C TRP A 132 -13.89 -9.18 5.12
N GLU A 133 -13.19 -8.41 5.95
CA GLU A 133 -13.80 -7.85 7.16
C GLU A 133 -14.84 -6.79 6.72
N ALA A 134 -16.00 -7.27 6.30
CA ALA A 134 -17.04 -6.47 5.68
C ALA A 134 -17.49 -5.33 6.60
N LYS A 135 -17.25 -5.43 7.91
CA LYS A 135 -17.58 -4.40 8.89
C LYS A 135 -16.73 -3.12 8.71
N GLU A 136 -15.49 -3.24 8.25
CA GLU A 136 -14.55 -2.10 8.23
C GLU A 136 -14.47 -1.40 6.87
N ALA A 137 -14.79 -2.10 5.77
CA ALA A 137 -14.72 -1.52 4.43
C ALA A 137 -15.65 -0.31 4.24
N LEU A 138 -15.25 0.61 3.35
CA LEU A 138 -16.00 1.82 3.04
C LEU A 138 -17.35 1.47 2.40
N ASP A 139 -18.44 1.99 2.98
CA ASP A 139 -19.79 1.76 2.44
C ASP A 139 -19.92 2.30 1.01
N GLY A 140 -20.42 1.47 0.08
CA GLY A 140 -20.56 1.82 -1.33
C GLY A 140 -21.51 2.98 -1.60
N ARG A 141 -22.45 3.29 -0.68
CA ARG A 141 -23.36 4.45 -0.81
C ARG A 141 -22.70 5.77 -0.43
N HIS A 142 -21.98 5.79 0.69
CA HIS A 142 -21.34 7.01 1.20
C HIS A 142 -19.99 7.29 0.54
N GLY A 143 -19.27 6.23 0.16
CA GLY A 143 -17.96 6.30 -0.47
C GLY A 143 -17.97 6.11 -1.98
N PHE A 144 -19.10 6.34 -2.67
CA PHE A 144 -19.22 6.04 -4.10
C PHE A 144 -18.13 6.69 -4.95
N GLU A 145 -17.75 7.93 -4.63
CA GLU A 145 -16.67 8.63 -5.34
C GLU A 145 -15.32 7.92 -5.21
N GLU A 146 -15.03 7.33 -4.04
CA GLU A 146 -13.80 6.58 -3.81
C GLU A 146 -13.82 5.22 -4.50
N TRP A 147 -14.97 4.54 -4.52
CA TRP A 147 -15.15 3.32 -5.32
C TRP A 147 -14.99 3.60 -6.82
N ARG A 148 -15.53 4.71 -7.30
CA ARG A 148 -15.39 5.16 -8.70
C ARG A 148 -13.96 5.60 -9.01
N SER A 149 -13.29 6.29 -8.09
CA SER A 149 -11.89 6.69 -8.25
C SER A 149 -10.98 5.47 -8.33
N LEU A 150 -11.23 4.46 -7.48
CA LEU A 150 -10.54 3.17 -7.50
C LEU A 150 -10.74 2.48 -8.87
N ALA A 151 -11.98 2.32 -9.32
CA ALA A 151 -12.28 1.72 -10.63
C ALA A 151 -11.57 2.46 -11.78
N ALA A 152 -11.61 3.80 -11.78
CA ALA A 152 -10.90 4.61 -12.78
C ALA A 152 -9.38 4.41 -12.74
N THR A 153 -8.78 4.22 -11.56
CA THR A 153 -7.34 3.90 -11.46
C THR A 153 -7.00 2.53 -12.02
N PHE A 154 -7.85 1.52 -11.83
CA PHE A 154 -7.68 0.20 -12.46
C PHE A 154 -7.78 0.28 -13.98
N GLU A 155 -8.78 0.99 -14.51
CA GLU A 155 -8.92 1.18 -15.95
C GLU A 155 -7.72 1.90 -16.57
N ARG A 156 -7.17 2.90 -15.86
CA ARG A 156 -5.95 3.58 -16.28
C ARG A 156 -4.74 2.64 -16.27
N ALA A 157 -4.59 1.83 -15.22
CA ALA A 157 -3.52 0.83 -15.12
C ALA A 157 -3.59 -0.20 -16.26
N ILE A 158 -4.80 -0.71 -16.54
CA ILE A 158 -5.07 -1.67 -17.60
C ILE A 158 -4.80 -1.07 -18.98
N ARG A 159 -5.15 0.21 -19.20
CA ARG A 159 -4.84 0.91 -20.45
C ARG A 159 -3.33 1.04 -20.66
N CYS A 160 -2.56 1.28 -19.59
CA CYS A 160 -1.10 1.35 -19.66
C CYS A 160 -0.44 -0.02 -19.82
N LEU A 161 -0.98 -1.08 -19.19
CA LEU A 161 -0.42 -2.43 -19.20
C LEU A 161 -1.49 -3.51 -19.54
N PRO A 162 -2.01 -3.56 -20.78
CA PRO A 162 -3.08 -4.49 -21.14
C PRO A 162 -2.65 -5.96 -21.14
N LYS A 163 -1.34 -6.21 -21.26
CA LYS A 163 -0.74 -7.55 -21.29
C LYS A 163 -0.56 -8.20 -19.90
N MET A 164 -1.04 -7.56 -18.83
CA MET A 164 -0.84 -8.04 -17.46
C MET A 164 -2.15 -8.60 -16.89
N PRO A 165 -2.37 -9.94 -16.94
CA PRO A 165 -3.62 -10.54 -16.46
C PRO A 165 -3.85 -10.32 -14.96
N ARG A 166 -2.78 -10.10 -14.19
CA ARG A 166 -2.88 -9.85 -12.74
C ARG A 166 -3.69 -8.60 -12.40
N PHE A 167 -3.60 -7.53 -13.19
CA PHE A 167 -4.41 -6.33 -12.93
C PHE A 167 -5.89 -6.55 -13.19
N TRP A 168 -6.22 -7.37 -14.19
CA TRP A 168 -7.60 -7.76 -14.46
C TRP A 168 -8.18 -8.60 -13.32
N LEU A 169 -7.43 -9.56 -12.80
CA LEU A 169 -7.86 -10.39 -11.66
C LEU A 169 -8.07 -9.55 -10.40
N LEU A 170 -7.14 -8.64 -10.10
CA LEU A 170 -7.28 -7.69 -8.99
C LEU A 170 -8.53 -6.81 -9.18
N TYR A 171 -8.76 -6.32 -10.40
CA TYR A 171 -9.91 -5.48 -10.68
C TYR A 171 -11.24 -6.23 -10.50
N VAL A 172 -11.32 -7.46 -11.00
CA VAL A 172 -12.52 -8.30 -10.86
C VAL A 172 -12.79 -8.64 -9.39
N SER A 173 -11.73 -8.84 -8.59
CA SER A 173 -11.86 -9.16 -7.16
C SER A 173 -12.63 -8.08 -6.35
N ILE A 174 -12.57 -6.82 -6.79
CA ILE A 174 -13.25 -5.68 -6.15
C ILE A 174 -14.77 -5.80 -6.24
N PHE A 175 -15.28 -6.37 -7.34
CA PHE A 175 -16.72 -6.47 -7.56
C PHE A 175 -17.39 -7.56 -6.71
N PHE A 176 -16.61 -8.52 -6.21
CA PHE A 176 -17.10 -9.56 -5.30
C PHE A 176 -17.21 -9.10 -3.84
N HIS A 177 -16.84 -7.85 -3.55
CA HIS A 177 -16.92 -7.31 -2.21
C HIS A 177 -18.38 -7.06 -1.79
N PRO A 178 -18.82 -7.45 -0.57
CA PRO A 178 -20.22 -7.35 -0.15
C PRO A 178 -20.75 -5.90 -0.08
N LYS A 179 -19.86 -4.93 0.17
CA LYS A 179 -20.19 -3.48 0.18
C LYS A 179 -20.03 -2.78 -1.18
N CYS A 180 -19.75 -3.53 -2.26
CA CYS A 180 -19.59 -2.95 -3.59
C CYS A 180 -20.90 -2.26 -4.04
N PRO A 181 -20.85 -1.02 -4.56
CA PRO A 181 -22.05 -0.34 -5.03
C PRO A 181 -22.66 -1.08 -6.23
N GLN A 182 -24.00 -1.17 -6.25
CA GLN A 182 -24.74 -1.91 -7.27
C GLN A 182 -24.48 -1.42 -8.71
N GLU A 183 -24.12 -0.14 -8.86
CA GLU A 183 -23.77 0.45 -10.15
C GLU A 183 -22.50 -0.18 -10.75
N LEU A 184 -21.54 -0.58 -9.90
CA LEU A 184 -20.28 -1.20 -10.32
C LEU A 184 -20.38 -2.74 -10.33
N SER A 185 -21.22 -3.36 -9.51
CA SER A 185 -21.22 -4.82 -9.36
C SER A 185 -21.82 -5.59 -10.54
N GLY A 186 -22.78 -5.00 -11.27
CA GLY A 186 -23.52 -5.73 -12.31
C GLY A 186 -22.85 -5.74 -13.68
N ARG A 187 -23.25 -4.77 -14.53
CA ARG A 187 -22.79 -4.70 -15.93
C ARG A 187 -21.28 -4.53 -16.02
N HIS A 188 -20.71 -3.74 -15.14
CA HIS A 188 -19.30 -3.40 -15.16
C HIS A 188 -18.40 -4.59 -14.80
N ALA A 189 -18.79 -5.40 -13.81
CA ALA A 189 -18.09 -6.63 -13.44
C ALA A 189 -18.09 -7.67 -14.57
N LYS A 190 -19.23 -7.84 -15.25
CA LYS A 190 -19.33 -8.76 -16.40
C LYS A 190 -18.42 -8.32 -17.54
N LEU A 191 -18.51 -7.05 -17.94
CA LEU A 191 -17.68 -6.51 -19.03
C LEU A 191 -16.19 -6.63 -18.71
N THR A 192 -15.80 -6.35 -17.47
CA THR A 192 -14.41 -6.47 -17.03
C THR A 192 -13.94 -7.91 -17.07
N SER A 193 -14.75 -8.86 -16.59
CA SER A 193 -14.45 -10.29 -16.64
C SER A 193 -14.29 -10.78 -18.09
N ASP A 194 -15.20 -10.41 -18.99
CA ASP A 194 -15.12 -10.78 -20.41
C ASP A 194 -13.88 -10.19 -21.09
N CYS A 195 -13.52 -8.94 -20.76
CA CYS A 195 -12.30 -8.30 -21.25
C CYS A 195 -11.03 -8.97 -20.70
N ALA A 196 -11.04 -9.38 -19.43
CA ALA A 196 -9.94 -10.10 -18.79
C ALA A 196 -9.65 -11.43 -19.50
N LEU A 197 -10.70 -12.21 -19.79
CA LEU A 197 -10.59 -13.50 -20.49
C LEU A 197 -10.07 -13.34 -21.92
N ARG A 198 -10.49 -12.30 -22.63
CA ARG A 198 -9.96 -12.00 -23.97
C ARG A 198 -8.50 -11.56 -23.93
N ALA A 199 -8.14 -10.69 -22.99
CA ALA A 199 -6.76 -10.22 -22.84
C ALA A 199 -5.78 -11.35 -22.50
N SER A 200 -6.18 -12.29 -21.63
CA SER A 200 -5.37 -13.46 -21.27
C SER A 200 -5.28 -14.49 -22.39
N SER A 201 -6.37 -14.72 -23.13
CA SER A 201 -6.39 -15.64 -24.28
C SER A 201 -5.45 -15.17 -25.41
N LEU A 202 -5.46 -13.86 -25.72
CA LEU A 202 -4.56 -13.29 -26.74
C LEU A 202 -3.07 -13.36 -26.35
N LEU A 203 -2.76 -13.40 -25.05
CA LEU A 203 -1.40 -13.64 -24.57
C LEU A 203 -0.98 -15.10 -24.74
N LEU A 204 -1.88 -16.06 -24.48
CA LEU A 204 -1.59 -17.47 -24.72
C LEU A 204 -1.36 -17.76 -26.21
N ALA A 205 -2.18 -17.18 -27.09
CA ALA A 205 -2.04 -17.34 -28.54
C ALA A 205 -0.75 -16.73 -29.11
N ASN A 206 -0.23 -15.66 -28.50
CA ASN A 206 1.08 -15.09 -28.89
C ASN A 206 2.28 -15.88 -28.30
N GLN A 207 2.09 -16.62 -27.21
CA GLN A 207 3.15 -17.47 -26.66
C GLN A 207 3.35 -18.74 -27.48
N SER A 208 2.31 -19.28 -28.12
CA SER A 208 2.43 -20.46 -28.99
C SER A 208 3.10 -20.17 -30.35
N THR A 209 3.19 -18.89 -30.74
CA THR A 209 3.86 -18.44 -31.96
C THR A 209 5.29 -17.94 -31.72
N SER A 210 5.77 -17.91 -30.47
CA SER A 210 7.20 -17.75 -30.22
C SER A 210 7.92 -19.01 -30.66
N PRO A 211 8.91 -18.93 -31.57
CA PRO A 211 9.68 -20.08 -31.98
C PRO A 211 10.33 -20.66 -30.72
N ALA A 212 10.00 -21.93 -30.47
CA ALA A 212 10.55 -22.76 -29.43
C ALA A 212 12.04 -22.43 -29.21
N TRP A 213 12.39 -22.12 -27.97
CA TRP A 213 13.76 -22.26 -27.50
C TRP A 213 14.21 -23.69 -27.86
N LYS A 214 14.94 -23.83 -28.97
CA LYS A 214 15.68 -25.04 -29.24
C LYS A 214 16.78 -25.12 -28.18
N PRO A 215 16.86 -26.17 -27.36
CA PRO A 215 18.03 -26.39 -26.55
C PRO A 215 19.16 -26.75 -27.52
N SER A 216 19.95 -25.76 -27.93
CA SER A 216 21.20 -25.99 -28.65
C SER A 216 22.14 -26.67 -27.67
N GLY A 217 22.40 -27.95 -27.92
CA GLY A 217 23.22 -28.79 -27.09
C GLY A 217 24.64 -28.25 -26.88
N SER A 218 25.17 -28.62 -25.71
CA SER A 218 26.54 -29.05 -25.49
C SER A 218 27.63 -28.22 -26.17
N MET A 219 28.18 -27.26 -25.42
CA MET A 219 29.62 -26.99 -25.49
C MET A 219 30.19 -27.03 -24.09
N HIS A 220 30.82 -28.16 -23.76
CA HIS A 220 31.86 -28.24 -22.74
C HIS A 220 32.88 -27.12 -22.98
N ARG A 221 32.87 -26.10 -22.13
CA ARG A 221 34.04 -25.24 -21.93
C ARG A 221 34.74 -25.70 -20.66
N LYS A 222 35.91 -26.30 -20.88
CA LYS A 222 36.87 -26.66 -19.84
C LYS A 222 37.19 -25.43 -18.99
N ILE A 223 37.06 -25.60 -17.69
CA ILE A 223 37.56 -24.70 -16.65
C ILE A 223 39.02 -25.10 -16.41
N ASN A 224 39.95 -24.16 -16.63
CA ASN A 224 41.37 -24.06 -16.21
C ASN A 224 41.86 -22.78 -16.91
N ASP A 225 42.43 -21.71 -16.34
CA ASP A 225 42.88 -21.29 -15.01
C ASP A 225 42.95 -19.73 -15.05
N PRO A 226 43.04 -19.00 -13.91
CA PRO A 226 43.31 -17.56 -13.86
C PRO A 226 44.84 -17.30 -13.96
N PRO A 227 45.35 -16.08 -14.30
CA PRO A 227 45.51 -15.04 -13.27
C PRO A 227 45.59 -13.55 -13.72
N MET A 228 45.43 -12.67 -12.73
CA MET A 228 46.10 -11.37 -12.54
C MET A 228 45.66 -10.11 -13.33
N ALA A 229 45.12 -9.19 -12.53
CA ALA A 229 45.50 -7.78 -12.39
C ALA A 229 45.55 -6.87 -13.64
N CYS A 230 44.69 -5.86 -13.66
CA CYS A 230 45.09 -4.51 -14.05
C CYS A 230 44.33 -3.47 -13.21
N ALA A 231 45.11 -2.54 -12.67
CA ALA A 231 44.74 -1.53 -11.70
C ALA A 231 43.93 -0.38 -12.30
N ALA A 232 43.30 0.34 -11.36
CA ALA A 232 42.83 1.73 -11.36
C ALA A 232 43.21 2.64 -12.54
N THR A 233 42.27 3.53 -12.92
CA THR A 233 42.53 4.98 -13.09
C THR A 233 41.21 5.78 -13.03
N LEU A 234 41.25 6.84 -12.23
CA LEU A 234 40.26 7.91 -12.02
C LEU A 234 40.10 8.85 -13.22
N ALA A 235 38.90 9.41 -13.42
CA ALA A 235 38.62 10.79 -13.87
C ALA A 235 37.08 10.97 -13.87
N ALA A 236 36.44 11.67 -12.94
CA ALA A 236 36.39 13.13 -12.74
C ALA A 236 36.14 13.92 -14.05
N SER A 237 34.89 14.34 -14.28
CA SER A 237 34.54 15.43 -15.20
C SER A 237 33.64 16.44 -14.49
N PRO A 238 33.95 17.75 -14.58
CA PRO A 238 33.24 18.81 -13.86
C PRO A 238 32.09 19.42 -14.67
N LEU A 239 31.19 20.05 -13.91
CA LEU A 239 30.12 20.95 -14.30
C LEU A 239 30.59 22.04 -15.28
N ALA A 240 29.82 22.27 -16.34
CA ALA A 240 29.89 23.48 -17.15
C ALA A 240 28.61 24.30 -16.93
N LEU A 241 28.78 25.50 -16.38
CA LEU A 241 27.82 26.60 -16.42
C LEU A 241 27.79 27.21 -17.83
N SER A 242 26.58 27.58 -18.26
CA SER A 242 26.29 28.70 -19.15
C SER A 242 24.86 29.13 -18.86
#